data_AF-A0A9E0IIK5-F1
#
_entry.id   AF-A0A9E0IIK5-F1
#
_cell.length_a   1.000
_cell.length_b   1.000
_cell.length_c   1.000
_cell.angle_alpha   90.00
_cell.angle_beta   90.00
_cell.angle_gamma   90.00
#
_symmetry.space_group_name_H-M   'P 1'
#
loop_
_entity.id
_entity.type
_entity.pdbx_description
1 polymer ?
#
loop_
_entity_poly.entity_id
_entity_poly.type
_entity_poly.pdbx_seq_one_letter_code
_entity_poly.pdbx_strand_id
1 'polypeptide(L)'
;MNHAVLGASAPLLLAAVYYLARGRRASLRLLVLAPALAAASALWAVAPDLPRLWGDLPRYVAWHHASWCDLAWGHCWIDAGEVDRPWFALAFAAVGGLLLWVAWRELRRAEASEADR
;
A
#
# COMPACT_ATOMS: atom_id res chain seq x y z
N MET A 1 -10.29 4.66 -7.56
CA MET A 1 -9.81 4.32 -6.19
C MET A 1 -8.61 3.35 -6.20
N ASN A 2 -8.16 2.95 -7.38
CA ASN A 2 -7.23 1.82 -7.53
C ASN A 2 -5.79 2.22 -7.24
N HIS A 3 -5.45 3.49 -7.46
CA HIS A 3 -4.11 4.05 -7.26
C HIS A 3 -3.55 3.78 -5.86
N ALA A 4 -4.36 3.86 -4.82
CA ALA A 4 -3.90 3.57 -3.46
C ALA A 4 -3.51 2.08 -3.31
N VAL A 5 -4.31 1.17 -3.88
CA VAL A 5 -4.04 -0.28 -3.84
C VAL A 5 -2.82 -0.61 -4.71
N LEU A 6 -2.75 -0.04 -5.91
CA LEU A 6 -1.65 -0.24 -6.85
C LEU A 6 -0.34 0.34 -6.31
N GLY A 7 -0.37 1.56 -5.78
CA GLY A 7 0.77 2.21 -5.12
C GLY A 7 1.25 1.44 -3.89
N ALA A 8 0.34 0.89 -3.08
CA ALA A 8 0.71 0.04 -1.94
C ALA A 8 1.29 -1.33 -2.38
N SER A 9 0.90 -1.83 -3.56
CA SER A 9 1.20 -3.20 -3.98
C SER A 9 2.70 -3.46 -4.16
N ALA A 10 3.47 -2.51 -4.71
CA ALA A 10 4.89 -2.73 -4.98
C ALA A 10 5.73 -2.91 -3.69
N PRO A 11 5.64 -2.03 -2.67
CA PRO A 11 6.31 -2.27 -1.39
C PRO A 11 5.86 -3.56 -0.69
N LEU A 12 4.56 -3.88 -0.76
CA LEU A 12 4.01 -5.09 -0.15
C LEU A 12 4.49 -6.36 -0.85
N LEU A 13 4.60 -6.35 -2.18
CA LEU A 13 5.11 -7.47 -2.95
C LEU A 13 6.59 -7.72 -2.62
N LEU A 14 7.39 -6.66 -2.55
CA LEU A 14 8.79 -6.77 -2.11
C LEU A 14 8.91 -7.33 -0.70
N ALA A 15 8.07 -6.85 0.23
CA ALA A 15 8.03 -7.37 1.60
C ALA A 15 7.60 -8.84 1.64
N ALA A 16 6.63 -9.24 0.83
CA ALA A 16 6.17 -10.63 0.72
C ALA A 16 7.27 -11.55 0.19
N VAL A 17 7.96 -11.14 -0.89
CA VAL A 17 9.12 -11.87 -1.43
C VAL A 17 10.21 -12.02 -0.38
N TYR A 18 10.56 -10.94 0.31
CA TYR A 18 11.57 -10.96 1.38
C TYR A 18 11.16 -11.89 2.54
N TYR A 19 9.90 -11.80 2.97
CA TYR A 19 9.35 -12.64 4.03
C TYR A 19 9.36 -14.14 3.67
N LEU A 20 9.01 -14.48 2.42
CA LEU A 20 9.07 -15.85 1.93
C LEU A 20 10.52 -16.36 1.86
N ALA A 21 11.44 -15.53 1.35
CA ALA A 21 12.87 -15.86 1.27
C ALA A 21 13.51 -16.07 2.66
N ARG A 22 12.96 -15.44 3.71
CA ARG A 22 13.39 -15.60 5.11
C ARG A 22 12.71 -16.75 5.86
N GLY A 23 12.08 -17.70 5.14
CA GLY A 23 11.45 -18.86 5.76
C GLY A 23 10.18 -18.52 6.53
N ARG A 24 9.43 -17.50 6.08
CA ARG A 24 8.17 -17.07 6.70
C ARG A 24 8.35 -16.61 8.16
N ARG A 25 9.42 -15.86 8.41
CA ARG A 25 9.68 -15.14 9.67
C ARG A 25 9.69 -13.64 9.39
N ALA A 26 8.91 -12.87 10.12
CA ALA A 26 8.89 -11.42 9.97
C ALA A 26 9.60 -10.77 11.16
N SER A 27 10.65 -10.01 10.87
CA SER A 27 11.30 -9.18 11.89
C SER A 27 10.40 -7.99 12.23
N LEU A 28 10.59 -7.39 13.42
CA LEU A 28 9.92 -6.15 13.80
C LEU A 28 10.11 -5.05 12.73
N ARG A 29 11.31 -4.95 12.16
CA ARG A 29 11.60 -4.02 11.06
C ARG A 29 10.71 -4.27 9.85
N LEU A 30 10.50 -5.53 9.46
CA LEU A 30 9.62 -5.86 8.34
C LEU A 30 8.16 -5.53 8.66
N LEU A 31 7.71 -5.84 9.88
CA LEU A 31 6.34 -5.56 10.34
C LEU A 31 6.01 -4.06 10.40
N VAL A 32 7.01 -3.19 10.60
CA VAL A 32 6.82 -1.73 10.66
C VAL A 32 7.12 -1.06 9.32
N LEU A 33 8.28 -1.35 8.71
CA LEU A 33 8.71 -0.67 7.50
C LEU A 33 7.87 -1.04 6.28
N ALA A 34 7.45 -2.30 6.15
CA ALA A 34 6.65 -2.71 5.00
C ALA A 34 5.31 -1.96 4.91
N PRO A 35 4.45 -1.93 5.96
CA PRO A 35 3.21 -1.15 5.91
C PRO A 35 3.47 0.36 5.82
N ALA A 36 4.52 0.89 6.46
CA ALA A 36 4.86 2.32 6.37
C ALA A 36 5.24 2.72 4.94
N LEU A 37 6.08 1.94 4.25
CA LEU A 37 6.47 2.17 2.86
C LEU A 37 5.27 1.97 1.92
N ALA A 38 4.42 0.97 2.17
CA ALA A 38 3.19 0.78 1.40
C ALA A 38 2.25 1.98 1.53
N ALA A 39 2.06 2.51 2.74
CA ALA A 39 1.26 3.69 2.99
C ALA A 39 1.85 4.94 2.30
N ALA A 40 3.15 5.18 2.43
CA ALA A 40 3.81 6.30 1.75
C ALA A 40 3.69 6.21 0.22
N SER A 41 3.86 5.01 -0.33
CA SER A 41 3.72 4.77 -1.77
C SER A 41 2.27 4.93 -2.25
N ALA A 42 1.29 4.49 -1.46
CA ALA A 42 -0.12 4.70 -1.75
C ALA A 42 -0.49 6.20 -1.73
N LEU A 43 0.02 6.95 -0.74
CA LEU A 43 -0.17 8.40 -0.66
C LEU A 43 0.44 9.12 -1.87
N TRP A 44 1.63 8.69 -2.29
CA TRP A 44 2.24 9.22 -3.51
C TRP A 44 1.41 8.91 -4.76
N ALA A 45 0.87 7.70 -4.88
CA ALA A 45 0.04 7.30 -6.01
C ALA A 45 -1.26 8.09 -6.13
N VAL A 46 -1.81 8.63 -5.03
CA VAL A 46 -3.00 9.51 -5.05
C VAL A 46 -2.65 11.00 -4.97
N ALA A 47 -1.36 11.35 -5.06
CA ALA A 47 -0.94 12.75 -4.98
C ALA A 47 -1.67 13.67 -5.99
N PRO A 48 -1.87 13.27 -7.27
CA PRO A 48 -2.58 14.11 -8.25
C PRO A 48 -4.04 14.41 -7.85
N ASP A 49 -4.67 13.54 -7.06
CA ASP A 49 -6.06 13.69 -6.60
C ASP A 49 -6.21 14.63 -5.39
N LEU A 50 -5.14 14.86 -4.61
CA LEU A 50 -5.22 15.56 -3.34
C LEU A 50 -5.94 16.92 -3.41
N PRO A 51 -5.77 17.78 -4.44
CA PRO A 51 -6.48 19.07 -4.51
C PRO A 51 -8.01 18.95 -4.42
N ARG A 52 -8.57 17.82 -4.87
CA ARG A 52 -10.01 17.53 -4.80
C ARG A 52 -10.51 17.43 -3.36
N LEU A 53 -9.67 16.99 -2.41
CA LEU A 53 -10.03 16.91 -0.99
C LEU A 53 -10.30 18.28 -0.37
N TRP A 54 -9.70 19.34 -0.92
CA TRP A 54 -9.92 20.73 -0.49
C TRP A 54 -10.84 21.52 -1.43
N GLY A 55 -11.46 20.85 -2.41
CA GLY A 55 -12.35 21.51 -3.38
C GLY A 55 -11.64 22.37 -4.44
N ASP A 56 -10.31 22.29 -4.58
CA ASP A 56 -9.54 23.06 -5.56
C ASP A 56 -9.52 22.34 -6.92
N LEU A 57 -10.66 22.39 -7.61
CA LEU A 57 -10.82 21.78 -8.93
C LEU A 57 -9.86 22.33 -10.00
N PRO A 58 -9.57 23.65 -10.07
CA PRO A 58 -8.58 24.17 -11.02
C PRO A 58 -7.20 23.54 -10.84
N ARG A 59 -6.73 23.39 -9.59
CA ARG A 59 -5.44 22.73 -9.31
C ARG A 59 -5.47 21.24 -9.60
N TYR A 60 -6.56 20.55 -9.28
CA TYR A 60 -6.76 19.15 -9.64
C TYR A 60 -6.57 18.92 -11.15
N VAL A 61 -7.26 19.72 -11.97
CA VAL A 61 -7.14 19.65 -13.44
C VAL A 61 -5.73 19.97 -13.89
N ALA A 62 -5.11 21.02 -13.33
CA ALA A 62 -3.74 21.39 -13.67
C ALA A 62 -2.74 20.26 -13.36
N TRP A 63 -2.91 19.54 -12.25
CA TRP A 63 -2.05 18.42 -11.88
C TRP A 63 -2.24 17.22 -12.82
N HIS A 64 -3.46 16.94 -13.27
CA HIS A 64 -3.75 15.86 -14.22
C HIS A 64 -3.21 16.11 -15.63
N HIS A 65 -2.92 17.37 -15.98
CA HIS A 65 -2.29 17.72 -17.27
C HIS A 65 -0.78 17.99 -17.13
N ALA A 66 -0.23 17.89 -15.93
CA ALA A 66 1.19 18.13 -15.70
C ALA A 66 2.03 16.94 -16.16
N SER A 67 3.23 17.22 -16.69
CA SER A 67 4.18 16.19 -17.14
C SER A 67 4.64 15.23 -16.04
N TRP A 68 4.44 15.59 -14.77
CA TRP A 68 4.81 14.76 -13.63
C TRP A 68 3.69 13.83 -13.17
N CYS A 69 2.45 13.93 -13.68
CA CYS A 69 1.33 13.13 -13.17
C CYS A 69 1.65 11.62 -13.14
N ASP A 70 2.24 11.10 -14.22
CA ASP A 70 2.58 9.68 -14.31
C ASP A 70 3.80 9.27 -13.46
N LEU A 71 4.53 10.20 -12.85
CA LEU A 71 5.52 9.86 -11.81
C LEU A 71 4.84 9.35 -10.53
N ALA A 72 3.56 9.65 -10.33
CA ALA A 72 2.72 9.10 -9.27
C ALA A 72 2.20 7.70 -9.64
N TRP A 73 3.11 6.77 -9.96
CA TRP A 73 2.78 5.40 -10.35
C TRP A 73 1.92 5.26 -11.62
N GLY A 74 2.11 6.14 -12.60
CA GLY A 74 1.32 6.13 -13.83
C GLY A 74 -0.13 6.55 -13.60
N HIS A 75 -0.38 7.42 -12.62
CA HIS A 75 -1.73 7.83 -12.19
C HIS A 75 -2.65 8.21 -13.36
N CYS A 76 -2.22 9.14 -14.20
CA CYS A 76 -3.03 9.64 -15.32
C CYS A 76 -3.21 8.59 -16.41
N TRP A 77 -2.19 7.77 -16.66
CA TRP A 77 -2.30 6.64 -17.58
C TRP A 77 -3.30 5.57 -17.09
N ILE A 78 -3.30 5.26 -15.79
CA ILE A 78 -4.24 4.31 -15.18
C ILE A 78 -5.66 4.88 -15.24
N ASP A 79 -5.84 6.16 -14.87
CA ASP A 79 -7.14 6.84 -14.89
C ASP A 79 -7.80 6.80 -16.26
N ALA A 80 -7.03 6.97 -17.34
CA ALA A 80 -7.55 6.94 -18.70
C ALA A 80 -8.20 5.59 -19.09
N GLY A 81 -7.84 4.49 -18.41
CA GLY A 81 -8.39 3.15 -18.62
C GLY A 81 -9.15 2.59 -17.41
N GLU A 82 -9.31 3.36 -16.34
CA GLU A 82 -9.87 2.86 -15.08
C GLU A 82 -11.40 2.74 -15.18
N VAL A 83 -11.90 1.61 -14.70
CA VAL A 83 -13.33 1.41 -14.41
C VAL A 83 -13.42 1.08 -12.93
N ASP A 84 -14.26 1.82 -12.20
CA ASP A 84 -14.49 1.56 -10.78
C ASP A 84 -15.04 0.13 -10.60
N ARG A 85 -14.37 -0.66 -9.76
CA ARG A 85 -14.82 -2.02 -9.44
C ARG A 85 -14.92 -2.23 -7.92
N PRO A 86 -15.95 -2.92 -7.44
CA PRO A 86 -16.14 -3.11 -5.99
C PRO A 86 -15.05 -3.98 -5.34
N TRP A 87 -14.32 -4.78 -6.11
CA TRP A 87 -13.30 -5.68 -5.56
C TRP A 87 -12.07 -4.96 -4.99
N PHE A 88 -11.82 -3.69 -5.35
CA PHE A 88 -10.66 -2.96 -4.83
C PHE A 88 -10.75 -2.72 -3.31
N ALA A 89 -11.93 -2.41 -2.79
CA ALA A 89 -12.15 -2.29 -1.35
C ALA A 89 -11.92 -3.63 -0.63
N LEU A 90 -12.39 -4.74 -1.24
CA LEU A 90 -12.18 -6.09 -0.72
C LEU A 90 -10.68 -6.46 -0.71
N ALA A 91 -9.95 -6.14 -1.78
CA ALA A 91 -8.52 -6.38 -1.87
C ALA A 91 -7.75 -5.58 -0.80
N PHE A 92 -8.11 -4.31 -0.61
CA PHE A 92 -7.50 -3.47 0.43
C PHE A 92 -7.74 -4.04 1.84
N ALA A 93 -8.97 -4.42 2.15
CA ALA A 93 -9.32 -5.05 3.43
C ALA A 93 -8.57 -6.39 3.64
N ALA A 94 -8.48 -7.22 2.59
CA ALA A 94 -7.77 -8.49 2.64
C ALA A 94 -6.26 -8.30 2.91
N VAL A 95 -5.62 -7.31 2.27
CA VAL A 95 -4.22 -6.95 2.52
C VAL A 95 -4.02 -6.50 3.97
N GLY A 96 -4.88 -5.61 4.49
CA GLY A 96 -4.83 -5.17 5.88
C GLY A 96 -4.97 -6.34 6.85
N GLY A 97 -5.95 -7.23 6.62
CA GLY A 97 -6.14 -8.44 7.42
C GLY A 97 -4.94 -9.37 7.40
N LEU A 98 -4.31 -9.56 6.23
CA LEU A 98 -3.11 -10.39 6.09
C LEU A 98 -1.93 -9.82 6.89
N LEU A 99 -1.70 -8.50 6.84
CA LEU A 99 -0.63 -7.84 7.59
C LEU A 99 -0.83 -8.00 9.11
N LEU A 100 -2.05 -7.78 9.59
CA LEU A 100 -2.40 -7.98 11.00
C LEU A 100 -2.23 -9.45 11.43
N TRP A 101 -2.64 -10.39 10.57
CA TRP A 101 -2.48 -11.81 10.84
C TRP A 101 -0.99 -12.23 10.95
N VAL A 102 -0.12 -11.73 10.06
CA VAL A 102 1.32 -12.00 10.12
C VAL A 102 1.91 -11.41 11.41
N ALA A 103 1.55 -10.18 11.77
CA ALA A 103 2.00 -9.55 13.01
C ALA A 103 1.58 -10.35 14.25
N TRP A 104 0.29 -10.74 14.32
CA TRP A 104 -0.26 -11.59 15.38
C TRP A 104 0.50 -12.91 15.50
N ARG A 105 0.74 -13.59 14.37
CA ARG A 105 1.43 -14.88 14.38
C ARG A 105 2.87 -14.77 14.89
N GLU A 106 3.60 -13.71 14.54
CA GLU A 106 4.95 -13.52 15.07
C GLU A 106 4.95 -13.15 16.56
N LEU A 107 3.95 -12.37 17.03
CA LEU A 107 3.77 -12.09 18.45
C LEU A 107 3.56 -13.39 19.25
N ARG A 108 2.63 -14.25 18.81
CA ARG A 108 2.36 -15.55 19.47
C ARG A 108 3.58 -16.46 19.52
N ARG A 109 4.44 -16.41 18.49
CA ARG A 109 5.70 -17.18 18.47
C ARG A 109 6.71 -16.62 19.46
N ALA A 110 6.80 -15.30 19.59
CA ALA A 110 7.69 -14.66 20.56
C ALA A 110 7.27 -15.00 22.00
N GLU A 111 5.98 -14.89 22.32
CA GLU A 111 5.42 -15.26 23.64
C GLU A 111 5.71 -16.72 24.00
N ALA A 112 5.52 -17.65 23.06
CA ALA A 112 5.82 -19.07 23.30
C ALA A 112 7.31 -19.33 23.60
N SER A 113 8.20 -18.64 22.88
CA SER A 113 9.65 -18.76 23.10
C SER A 113 10.14 -18.14 24.41
N GLU A 114 9.38 -17.21 25.02
CA GLU A 114 9.66 -16.68 26.35
C GLU A 114 9.18 -17.62 27.45
N ALA A 115 8.06 -18.32 27.25
CA ALA A 115 7.53 -19.28 28.22
C ALA A 115 8.41 -20.53 28.40
N ASP A 116 9.24 -20.87 27.40
CA ASP A 116 10.17 -22.00 27.42
C ASP A 116 11.54 -21.67 28.06
N ARG A 117 11.77 -20.42 28.49
CA ARG A 117 13.03 -19.95 29.13
C ARG A 117 12.90 -19.88 30.64
#